data_AF-A0A379UWP7-F1
#
_entry.id   AF-A0A379UWP7-F1
#
_cell.length_a   1.000
_cell.length_b   1.000
_cell.length_c   1.000
_cell.angle_alpha   90.00
_cell.angle_beta   90.00
_cell.angle_gamma   90.00
#
_symmetry.space_group_name_H-M   'P 1'
#
loop_
_entity.id
_entity.type
_entity.pdbx_description
1 polymer ?
#
loop_
_entity_poly.entity_id
_entity_poly.type
_entity_poly.pdbx_seq_one_letter_code
_entity_poly.pdbx_strand_id
1 'polypeptide(L)' 'MTRFQSQRKQKYTMNLSTKQKQHLKGLAHPLKPVVMLGNNGLTEGVLAEIETSVRAP' A
#
# COMPACT_ATOMS: atom_id res chain seq x y z
N MET A 1 15.86 -26.05 21.70
CA MET A 1 14.86 -24.98 21.49
C MET A 1 15.25 -24.20 20.24
N THR A 2 14.99 -24.75 19.07
CA THR A 2 15.43 -24.18 17.79
C THR A 2 14.43 -23.10 17.38
N ARG A 3 14.84 -21.83 17.48
CA ARG A 3 14.10 -20.66 17.00
C ARG A 3 13.96 -20.80 15.48
N PHE A 4 12.83 -21.36 15.04
CA PHE A 4 12.43 -21.38 13.64
C PHE A 4 12.33 -19.94 13.16
N GLN A 5 13.33 -19.51 12.39
CA GLN A 5 13.30 -18.22 11.72
C GLN A 5 12.19 -18.25 10.67
N SER A 6 11.12 -17.50 10.95
CA SER A 6 10.02 -17.25 10.02
C SER A 6 10.53 -16.41 8.84
N GLN A 7 11.15 -17.06 7.87
CA GLN A 7 11.67 -16.42 6.64
C GLN A 7 10.59 -16.22 5.56
N ARG A 8 9.31 -16.45 5.84
CA ARG A 8 8.23 -16.30 4.84
C ARG A 8 7.69 -14.87 4.66
N LYS A 9 8.28 -13.87 5.32
CA LYS A 9 7.75 -12.49 5.37
C LYS A 9 8.53 -11.46 4.53
N GLN A 10 9.34 -11.87 3.56
CA GLN A 10 10.27 -10.94 2.89
C GLN A 10 9.96 -10.59 1.43
N LYS A 11 9.01 -11.24 0.74
CA LYS A 11 8.89 -11.05 -0.72
C LYS A 11 8.22 -9.73 -1.16
N TYR A 12 7.47 -9.05 -0.29
CA TYR A 12 6.72 -7.82 -0.62
C TYR A 12 6.65 -6.83 0.55
N THR A 13 7.75 -6.66 1.29
CA THR A 13 7.83 -5.59 2.29
C THR A 13 8.26 -4.29 1.61
N MET A 14 7.40 -3.26 1.62
CA MET A 14 7.85 -1.91 1.29
C MET A 14 9.04 -1.53 2.16
N ASN A 15 10.17 -1.16 1.54
CA ASN A 15 11.41 -0.74 2.18
C ASN A 15 11.31 0.66 2.80
N LEU A 16 10.24 0.90 3.57
CA LEU A 16 10.03 2.14 4.32
C LEU A 16 10.28 1.86 5.80
N SER A 17 11.16 2.65 6.40
CA SER A 17 11.35 2.67 7.86
C SER A 17 10.07 3.11 8.58
N THR A 18 9.97 2.80 9.87
CA THR A 18 8.83 3.22 10.71
C THR A 18 8.63 4.74 10.69
N LYS A 19 9.72 5.52 10.69
CA LYS A 19 9.67 6.99 10.62
C LYS A 19 9.10 7.48 9.29
N GLN A 20 9.55 6.90 8.17
CA GLN A 20 9.04 7.25 6.84
C GLN A 20 7.54 6.92 6.71
N LYS A 21 7.10 5.76 7.22
CA LYS A 21 5.68 5.40 7.24
C LYS A 21 4.85 6.40 8.05
N GLN A 22 5.33 6.83 9.22
CA GLN A 22 4.60 7.80 10.05
C GLN A 22 4.49 9.16 9.36
N HIS A 23 5.57 9.63 8.74
CA HIS A 23 5.58 10.88 8.00
C HIS A 23 4.59 10.85 6.83
N LEU A 24 4.63 9.80 5.99
CA LEU A 24 3.72 9.64 4.85
C LEU A 24 2.25 9.53 5.29
N LYS A 25 1.96 8.87 6.43
CA LYS A 25 0.61 8.85 7.00
C LYS A 25 0.11 10.24 7.38
N GLY A 26 0.98 11.08 7.96
CA GLY A 26 0.64 12.46 8.28
C GLY A 26 0.31 13.28 7.03
N LEU A 27 1.12 13.13 5.98
CA LEU A 27 0.88 13.77 4.68
C LEU A 27 -0.40 13.28 4.00
N ALA A 28 -0.75 12.01 4.17
CA ALA A 28 -1.94 11.42 3.55
C ALA A 28 -3.25 11.78 4.27
N HIS A 29 -3.22 12.11 5.56
CA HIS A 29 -4.42 12.40 6.35
C HIS A 29 -5.35 13.48 5.75
N PRO A 30 -4.86 14.62 5.24
CA PRO A 30 -5.72 15.62 4.60
C PRO A 30 -6.09 15.30 3.15
N LEU A 31 -5.48 14.29 2.52
CA LEU A 31 -5.72 13.97 1.12
C LEU A 31 -7.06 13.27 0.96
N LYS A 32 -7.81 13.66 -0.08
CA LYS A 32 -9.03 12.95 -0.47
C LYS A 32 -8.67 11.64 -1.19
N PRO A 33 -9.43 10.56 -0.98
CA PRO A 33 -9.25 9.33 -1.75
C PRO A 33 -9.41 9.60 -3.25
N VAL A 34 -8.47 9.09 -4.04
CA VAL A 34 -8.47 9.23 -5.52
C VAL A 34 -9.13 8.05 -6.23
N VAL A 35 -9.24 6.89 -5.55
CA VAL A 35 -9.92 5.69 -6.03
C VAL A 35 -10.81 5.16 -4.90
N MET A 36 -12.04 4.76 -5.23
CA MET A 36 -13.01 4.23 -4.27
C MET A 36 -13.45 2.82 -4.67
N LEU A 37 -13.46 1.89 -3.71
CA LEU A 37 -13.90 0.53 -3.95
C LEU A 37 -15.41 0.42 -3.76
N GLY A 38 -16.12 -0.02 -4.81
CA GLY A 38 -17.54 -0.32 -4.76
C GLY A 38 -17.85 -1.76 -4.30
N ASN A 39 -19.12 -2.16 -4.38
CA ASN A 39 -19.58 -3.49 -3.96
C ASN A 39 -18.91 -4.67 -4.70
N ASN A 40 -18.49 -4.45 -5.95
CA ASN A 40 -17.81 -5.46 -6.77
C ASN A 40 -16.33 -5.65 -6.41
N GLY A 41 -15.83 -4.90 -5.42
CA GLY A 41 -14.47 -5.07 -4.92
C GLY A 41 -13.39 -4.69 -5.92
N LEU A 42 -12.24 -5.36 -5.83
CA LEU A 42 -11.06 -5.12 -6.65
C LEU A 42 -11.24 -5.74 -8.03
N THR A 43 -11.76 -4.96 -8.97
CA THR A 43 -11.89 -5.34 -10.37
C THR A 43 -10.67 -4.88 -11.18
N GLU A 44 -10.51 -5.42 -12.39
CA GLU A 44 -9.49 -4.98 -13.35
C GLU A 44 -9.56 -3.46 -13.63
N GLY A 45 -10.77 -2.89 -13.71
CA GLY A 45 -10.95 -1.45 -13.88
C GLY A 45 -10.41 -0.65 -12.68
N VAL A 46 -10.67 -1.13 -11.46
CA VAL A 46 -10.14 -0.50 -10.25
C VAL A 46 -8.62 -0.61 -10.18
N LEU A 47 -8.04 -1.74 -10.60
CA LEU A 47 -6.58 -1.90 -10.68
C LEU A 47 -5.95 -0.87 -11.63
N ALA A 48 -6.53 -0.69 -12.82
CA ALA A 48 -6.07 0.30 -13.79
C ALA A 48 -6.15 1.74 -13.24
N GLU A 49 -7.21 2.07 -12.48
CA GLU A 49 -7.34 3.37 -11.81
C GLU A 49 -6.27 3.59 -10.72
N ILE A 50 -5.96 2.55 -9.93
CA ILE A 50 -4.89 2.61 -8.92
C ILE A 50 -3.53 2.83 -9.59
N GLU A 51 -3.22 2.09 -10.64
CA GLU A 51 -1.96 2.26 -11.38
C GLU A 51 -1.80 3.66 -11.94
N THR A 52 -2.87 4.19 -12.54
CA THR A 52 -2.90 5.56 -13.08
C THR A 52 -2.69 6.59 -11.97
N SER A 53 -3.39 6.43 -10.84
CA SER A 53 -3.35 7.40 -9.73
C SER A 53 -2.00 7.45 -9.02
N VAL A 54 -1.29 6.31 -8.93
CA VAL A 54 0.03 6.23 -8.27
C VAL A 54 1.16 6.61 -9.21
N ARG A 55 1.00 6.42 -10.53
CA ARG A 55 2.01 6.72 -11.54
C ARG A 55 1.87 8.11 -12.16
N ALA A 56 0.77 8.82 -11.91
CA ALA A 56 0.53 10.15 -12.49
C ALA A 56 1.76 11.07 -12.28
N PRO A 57 2.28 11.69 -13.36
CA PRO A 57 3.46 12.55 -13.31
C PRO A 57 3.24 13.84 -12.53
#